data_AF-A0A848XHQ9-F1
#
_entry.id   AF-A0A848XHQ9-F1
#
_cell.length_a   1.000
_cell.length_b   1.000
_cell.length_c   1.000
_cell.angle_alpha   90.00
_cell.angle_beta   90.00
_cell.angle_gamma   90.00
#
_symmetry.space_group_name_H-M   'P 1'
#
loop_
_entity.id
_entity.type
_entity.pdbx_description
1 polymer ?
#
loop_
_entity_poly.entity_id
_entity_poly.type
_entity_poly.pdbx_seq_one_letter_code
_entity_poly.pdbx_strand_id
1 'polypeptide(L)'
;MEPPIRALEARPDRPAAPVSWASTPRPVGAVLRRRRWTLGLVSGTTLALVAGLTYLKDPEYTSTATILVEGVRDGQIGAPLDVLGRVGAVSPVQTEAEMIRSRRVLEPVVDEMDLHVSVAWDGIPARPSEAFPQHFDASAGAPPGVFWLRRGEGGSVGLFSESAGFPMAMADAGDTIRTGGLSLLPPAGTGWSQIRLEMASFPAAVQEVFERVAVRTDPAVDLIEVSCTAHDPAEAQSLCDGIAAQYIQLRTVLQRAEASSTARFLGDQVDVVRGHLAAVEDSLEQFASRNRIVALEEQASEEVRRLAELDAERQAIEHERTALAGLVGRVERTPLAPAGRLAAGGGGGTPGSARYRDLASFPTFLQQGPVSQLVSTLVELENERGALLRRRTDSSPDVVALDTRIAEVENQLGDFARTYLDNLDSRSRTLSASLDASHDRL
;
A
#
# COMPACT_ATOMS: atom_id res chain seq x y z
N MET A 1 -21.66 123.19 14.07
CA MET A 1 -23.09 123.21 14.42
C MET A 1 -23.47 121.81 14.87
N GLU A 2 -23.34 121.52 16.16
CA GLU A 2 -24.00 120.38 16.78
C GLU A 2 -25.48 120.69 16.97
N PRO A 3 -26.35 119.69 16.78
CA PRO A 3 -27.45 119.48 17.72
C PRO A 3 -27.45 118.05 18.30
N PRO A 4 -28.13 117.85 19.45
CA PRO A 4 -27.63 116.99 20.52
C PRO A 4 -28.19 115.57 20.54
N ILE A 5 -27.43 114.72 21.23
CA ILE A 5 -27.75 113.37 21.69
C ILE A 5 -29.07 113.36 22.47
N ARG A 6 -30.08 112.64 21.98
CA ARG A 6 -31.29 112.29 22.73
C ARG A 6 -31.09 110.96 23.44
N ALA A 7 -31.17 111.02 24.77
CA ALA A 7 -31.28 109.87 25.66
C ALA A 7 -32.51 109.02 25.28
N LEU A 8 -32.27 107.73 25.01
CA LEU A 8 -33.34 106.73 24.89
C LEU A 8 -33.57 106.13 26.29
N GLU A 9 -34.72 106.48 26.85
CA GLU A 9 -35.26 105.94 28.10
C GLU A 9 -35.35 104.41 28.07
N ALA A 10 -34.97 103.80 29.20
CA ALA A 10 -35.13 102.38 29.48
C ALA A 10 -36.62 102.00 29.44
N ARG A 11 -36.99 101.10 28.52
CA ARG A 11 -38.29 100.41 28.55
C ARG A 11 -38.25 99.29 29.59
N PRO A 12 -39.31 99.12 30.41
CA PRO A 12 -39.36 98.11 31.46
C PRO A 12 -39.41 96.69 30.89
N ASP A 13 -38.67 95.78 31.55
CA ASP A 13 -38.69 94.34 31.32
C ASP A 13 -40.12 93.79 31.36
N ARG A 14 -40.58 93.29 30.22
CA ARG A 14 -41.79 92.45 30.16
C ARG A 14 -41.40 91.05 30.63
N PRO A 15 -42.13 90.42 31.56
CA PRO A 15 -41.87 89.02 31.91
C PRO A 15 -42.02 88.14 30.67
N ALA A 16 -41.03 87.28 30.43
CA ALA A 16 -41.04 86.30 29.35
C ALA A 16 -42.30 85.41 29.47
N ALA A 17 -43.13 85.40 28.44
CA ALA A 17 -44.26 84.49 28.36
C ALA A 17 -43.75 83.03 28.32
N PRO A 18 -44.38 82.08 29.02
CA PRO A 18 -43.96 80.69 28.99
C PRO A 18 -44.14 80.12 27.57
N VAL A 19 -43.04 79.67 26.97
CA VAL A 19 -43.07 78.97 25.68
C VAL A 19 -43.69 77.60 25.91
N SER A 20 -45.00 77.48 25.68
CA SER A 20 -45.68 76.19 25.66
C SER A 20 -45.33 75.47 24.36
N TRP A 21 -44.67 74.32 24.46
CA TRP A 21 -44.44 73.38 23.36
C TRP A 21 -45.74 72.63 23.01
N ALA A 22 -46.88 73.31 22.95
CA ALA A 22 -48.10 72.71 22.44
C ALA A 22 -47.92 72.44 20.95
N SER A 23 -47.50 71.22 20.61
CA SER A 23 -47.53 70.65 19.27
C SER A 23 -48.99 70.58 18.82
N THR A 24 -49.50 71.70 18.32
CA THR A 24 -50.81 71.77 17.69
C THR A 24 -50.75 70.92 16.41
N PRO A 25 -51.48 69.78 16.32
CA PRO A 25 -51.61 69.09 15.05
C PRO A 25 -52.44 70.01 14.15
N ARG A 26 -51.78 70.71 13.22
CA ARG A 26 -52.49 71.39 12.13
C ARG A 26 -53.45 70.37 11.49
N PRO A 27 -54.71 70.71 11.18
CA PRO A 27 -55.66 69.76 10.62
C PRO A 27 -55.26 69.39 9.19
N VAL A 28 -54.33 68.44 9.06
CA VAL A 28 -53.79 67.94 7.78
C VAL A 28 -54.93 67.46 6.88
N GLY A 29 -56.03 66.97 7.46
CA GLY A 29 -57.23 66.52 6.75
C GLY A 29 -57.93 67.60 5.91
N ALA A 30 -57.88 68.88 6.31
CA ALA A 30 -58.50 69.96 5.53
C ALA A 30 -57.71 70.26 4.24
N VAL A 31 -56.37 70.18 4.32
CA VAL A 31 -55.48 70.35 3.17
C VAL A 31 -55.61 69.17 2.21
N LEU A 32 -55.68 67.93 2.71
CA LEU A 32 -55.90 66.74 1.88
C LEU A 32 -57.22 66.83 1.09
N ARG A 33 -58.32 67.25 1.74
CA ARG A 33 -59.63 67.32 1.07
C ARG A 33 -59.67 68.39 -0.03
N ARG A 34 -58.98 69.52 0.17
CA ARG A 34 -58.92 70.63 -0.79
C ARG A 34 -57.98 70.34 -1.98
N ARG A 35 -56.93 69.55 -1.77
CA ARG A 35 -55.92 69.17 -2.78
C ARG A 35 -56.04 67.72 -3.28
N ARG A 36 -57.15 67.03 -3.00
CA ARG A 36 -57.36 65.62 -3.37
C ARG A 36 -57.11 65.31 -4.85
N TRP A 37 -57.42 66.24 -5.75
CA TRP A 37 -57.18 66.09 -7.18
C TRP A 37 -55.71 66.24 -7.56
N THR A 38 -54.97 67.20 -6.98
CA THR A 38 -53.52 67.34 -7.23
C THR A 38 -52.75 66.19 -6.59
N LEU A 39 -53.16 65.71 -5.42
CA LEU A 39 -52.56 64.55 -4.77
C LEU A 39 -52.84 63.28 -5.57
N GLY A 40 -54.09 63.07 -6.01
CA GLY A 40 -54.45 61.94 -6.87
C GLY A 40 -53.72 61.95 -8.21
N LEU A 41 -53.52 63.12 -8.82
CA LEU A 41 -52.76 63.24 -10.07
C LEU A 41 -51.29 62.91 -9.86
N VAL A 42 -50.63 63.50 -8.84
CA VAL A 42 -49.22 63.21 -8.54
C VAL A 42 -49.04 61.72 -8.22
N SER A 43 -49.86 61.17 -7.32
CA SER A 43 -49.82 59.75 -6.98
C SER A 43 -50.12 58.85 -8.18
N GLY A 44 -51.07 59.21 -9.04
CA GLY A 44 -51.39 58.46 -10.25
C GLY A 44 -50.25 58.49 -11.27
N THR A 45 -49.62 59.65 -11.47
CA THR A 45 -48.46 59.78 -12.36
C THR A 45 -47.24 59.01 -11.85
N THR A 46 -46.97 59.03 -10.55
CA THR A 46 -45.88 58.22 -9.99
C THR A 46 -46.18 56.73 -10.09
N LEU A 47 -47.42 56.29 -9.85
CA LEU A 47 -47.82 54.88 -9.99
C LEU A 47 -47.74 54.41 -11.44
N ALA A 48 -48.19 55.24 -12.40
CA ALA A 48 -48.08 54.95 -13.83
C ALA A 48 -46.62 54.93 -14.30
N LEU A 49 -45.77 55.83 -13.81
CA LEU A 49 -44.34 55.84 -14.10
C LEU A 49 -43.65 54.61 -13.54
N VAL A 50 -43.93 54.25 -12.28
CA VAL A 50 -43.37 53.05 -11.64
C VAL A 50 -43.84 51.80 -12.38
N ALA A 51 -45.13 51.67 -12.68
CA ALA A 51 -45.66 50.54 -13.46
C ALA A 51 -45.00 50.48 -14.85
N GLY A 52 -44.88 51.61 -15.55
CA GLY A 52 -44.21 51.68 -16.85
C GLY A 52 -42.75 51.23 -16.77
N LEU A 53 -41.99 51.69 -15.78
CA LEU A 53 -40.61 51.28 -15.56
C LEU A 53 -40.50 49.80 -15.14
N THR A 54 -41.47 49.26 -14.40
CA THR A 54 -41.49 47.84 -14.01
C THR A 54 -41.78 46.93 -15.19
N TYR A 55 -42.71 47.29 -16.08
CA TYR A 55 -43.02 46.49 -17.28
C TYR A 55 -41.96 46.58 -18.38
N LEU A 56 -41.12 47.62 -18.37
CA LEU A 56 -40.02 47.79 -19.34
C LEU A 56 -38.71 47.13 -18.90
N LYS A 57 -38.58 46.73 -17.64
CA LYS A 57 -37.37 46.04 -17.17
C LYS A 57 -37.42 44.57 -17.57
N ASP A 58 -36.36 44.10 -18.21
CA ASP A 58 -36.22 42.68 -18.52
C ASP A 58 -36.20 41.85 -17.23
N PRO A 59 -36.96 40.75 -17.15
CA PRO A 59 -36.97 39.88 -15.97
C PRO A 59 -35.61 39.17 -15.84
N GLU A 60 -35.08 39.15 -14.62
CA GLU A 60 -33.87 38.41 -14.28
C GLU A 60 -34.26 37.19 -13.43
N TYR A 61 -33.87 36.01 -13.89
CA TYR A 61 -34.10 34.73 -13.22
C TYR A 61 -32.79 34.23 -12.63
N THR A 62 -32.88 33.58 -11.47
CA THR A 62 -31.73 32.99 -10.78
C THR A 62 -31.96 31.51 -10.56
N SER A 63 -30.99 30.68 -10.93
CA SER A 63 -30.91 29.28 -10.53
C SER A 63 -29.81 29.10 -9.50
N THR A 64 -29.96 28.12 -8.61
CA THR A 64 -28.99 27.81 -7.56
C THR A 64 -28.66 26.33 -7.54
N ALA A 65 -27.37 26.01 -7.63
CA ALA A 65 -26.84 24.67 -7.42
C ALA A 65 -26.04 24.63 -6.12
N THR A 66 -26.23 23.57 -5.34
CA THR A 66 -25.55 23.37 -4.06
C THR A 66 -24.62 22.17 -4.17
N ILE A 67 -23.33 22.39 -3.94
CA ILE A 67 -22.27 21.39 -4.09
C ILE A 67 -21.65 21.14 -2.72
N LEU A 68 -21.68 19.87 -2.27
CA LEU A 68 -20.97 19.44 -1.08
C LEU A 68 -19.51 19.15 -1.45
N VAL A 69 -18.57 19.80 -0.76
CA VAL A 69 -17.16 19.49 -0.89
C VAL A 69 -16.80 18.37 0.08
N GLU A 70 -16.67 17.16 -0.46
CA GLU A 70 -16.08 16.06 0.30
C GLU A 70 -14.58 16.34 0.50
N GLY A 71 -14.23 16.83 1.70
CA GLY A 71 -12.85 16.90 2.13
C GLY A 71 -12.30 15.50 2.41
N VAL A 72 -10.97 15.38 2.42
CA VAL A 72 -10.25 14.23 3.00
C VAL A 72 -10.41 14.29 4.53
N ARG A 73 -11.64 14.14 5.02
CA ARG A 73 -11.99 14.18 6.45
C ARG A 73 -12.30 12.78 6.98
N ASP A 74 -12.51 11.80 6.11
CA ASP A 74 -12.81 10.43 6.53
C ASP A 74 -11.60 9.50 6.37
N GLY A 75 -10.83 9.38 7.45
CA GLY A 75 -9.99 8.20 7.68
C GLY A 75 -8.59 8.48 8.24
N GLN A 76 -8.48 8.41 9.58
CA GLN A 76 -7.25 8.14 10.35
C GLN A 76 -6.16 9.24 10.39
N ILE A 77 -6.08 9.95 11.52
CA ILE A 77 -5.11 9.75 12.63
C ILE A 77 -5.25 10.99 13.54
N GLY A 78 -5.56 10.77 14.81
CA GLY A 78 -5.65 11.82 15.83
C GLY A 78 -4.30 12.49 16.10
N ALA A 79 -3.96 13.52 15.32
CA ALA A 79 -2.82 14.39 15.58
C ALA A 79 -3.31 15.75 16.14
N PRO A 80 -2.76 16.23 17.27
CA PRO A 80 -2.97 17.61 17.77
C PRO A 80 -2.48 18.71 16.81
N LEU A 81 -1.85 18.33 15.70
CA LEU A 81 -1.27 19.22 14.69
C LEU A 81 -2.30 19.79 13.70
N ASP A 82 -3.51 19.23 13.61
CA ASP A 82 -4.58 19.75 12.74
C ASP A 82 -5.07 21.14 13.19
N VAL A 83 -4.92 21.48 14.47
CA VAL A 83 -5.27 22.80 15.02
C VAL A 83 -4.27 23.89 14.59
N LEU A 84 -3.00 23.53 14.33
CA LEU A 84 -1.99 24.48 13.86
C LEU A 84 -2.13 24.80 12.36
N GLY A 85 -2.76 23.91 11.58
CA GLY A 85 -3.13 24.19 10.18
C GLY A 85 -4.29 25.19 10.03
N ARG A 86 -5.15 25.32 11.04
CA ARG A 86 -6.33 26.20 11.03
C ARG A 86 -6.02 27.70 11.19
N VAL A 87 -4.81 28.07 11.62
CA VAL A 87 -4.46 29.47 11.94
C VAL A 87 -3.87 30.22 10.73
N GLY A 88 -3.74 29.58 9.56
CA GLY A 88 -3.24 30.25 8.35
C GLY A 88 -3.44 29.53 7.02
N ALA A 89 -4.03 28.33 6.98
CA ALA A 89 -4.37 27.69 5.72
C ALA A 89 -5.69 28.28 5.16
N VAL A 90 -5.66 28.70 3.89
CA VAL A 90 -6.86 29.03 3.12
C VAL A 90 -7.86 27.88 3.28
N SER A 91 -9.11 28.19 3.62
CA SER A 91 -10.13 27.15 3.80
C SER A 91 -10.22 26.32 2.50
N PRO A 92 -10.17 24.98 2.55
CA PRO A 92 -10.23 24.15 1.35
C PRO A 92 -11.46 24.49 0.50
N VAL A 93 -12.58 24.85 1.14
CA VAL A 93 -13.83 25.27 0.50
C VAL A 93 -13.68 26.58 -0.30
N GLN A 94 -12.83 27.53 0.15
CA GLN A 94 -12.55 28.75 -0.60
C GLN A 94 -11.74 28.47 -1.87
N THR A 95 -10.77 27.56 -1.79
CA THR A 95 -10.01 27.13 -2.97
C THR A 95 -10.93 26.46 -3.99
N GLU A 96 -11.83 25.59 -3.54
CA GLU A 96 -12.84 24.96 -4.42
C GLU A 96 -13.76 25.99 -5.08
N ALA A 97 -14.19 27.02 -4.35
CA ALA A 97 -15.05 28.08 -4.87
C ALA A 97 -14.37 28.90 -5.99
N GLU A 98 -13.08 29.20 -5.84
CA GLU A 98 -12.29 29.83 -6.91
C GLU A 98 -12.10 28.89 -8.10
N MET A 99 -11.97 27.58 -7.88
CA MET A 99 -11.90 26.61 -8.98
C MET A 99 -13.20 26.54 -9.77
N ILE A 100 -14.37 26.64 -9.13
CA ILE A 100 -15.68 26.69 -9.82
C ILE A 100 -15.77 27.91 -10.75
N ARG A 101 -15.26 29.07 -10.31
CA ARG A 101 -15.24 30.30 -11.12
C ARG A 101 -14.11 30.35 -12.15
N SER A 102 -13.24 29.35 -12.19
CA SER A 102 -12.11 29.34 -13.09
C SER A 102 -12.56 29.21 -14.55
N ARG A 103 -11.78 29.79 -15.48
CA ARG A 103 -12.01 29.63 -16.92
C ARG A 103 -12.07 28.17 -17.38
N ARG A 104 -11.36 27.27 -16.70
CA ARG A 104 -11.39 25.83 -17.03
C ARG A 104 -12.77 25.21 -16.82
N VAL A 105 -13.61 25.80 -15.97
CA VAL A 105 -15.01 25.40 -15.77
C VAL A 105 -15.95 26.22 -16.67
N LEU A 106 -15.73 27.53 -16.80
CA LEU A 106 -16.63 28.40 -17.55
C LEU A 106 -16.49 28.29 -19.09
N GLU A 107 -15.28 28.10 -19.62
CA GLU A 107 -15.04 28.00 -21.07
C GLU A 107 -15.81 26.83 -21.70
N PRO A 108 -15.76 25.59 -21.17
CA PRO A 108 -16.57 24.49 -21.72
C PRO A 108 -18.07 24.76 -21.68
N VAL A 109 -18.57 25.44 -20.65
CA VAL A 109 -20.00 25.77 -20.54
C VAL A 109 -20.41 26.79 -21.61
N VAL A 110 -19.58 27.80 -21.86
CA VAL A 110 -19.82 28.81 -22.92
C VAL A 110 -19.81 28.18 -24.31
N ASP A 111 -18.92 27.21 -24.53
CA ASP A 111 -18.79 26.46 -25.79
C ASP A 111 -19.97 25.50 -25.98
N GLU A 112 -20.28 24.67 -24.98
CA GLU A 112 -21.37 23.67 -25.04
C GLU A 112 -22.77 24.29 -25.18
N MET A 113 -22.97 25.49 -24.62
CA MET A 113 -24.25 26.20 -24.68
C MET A 113 -24.31 27.29 -25.75
N ASP A 114 -23.27 27.44 -26.58
CA ASP A 114 -23.15 28.49 -27.61
C ASP A 114 -23.41 29.92 -27.08
N LEU A 115 -23.06 30.21 -25.82
CA LEU A 115 -23.42 31.48 -25.15
C LEU A 115 -22.75 32.73 -25.74
N HIS A 116 -21.80 32.54 -26.66
CA HIS A 116 -21.16 33.61 -27.40
C HIS A 116 -21.94 34.01 -28.66
N VAL A 117 -23.06 33.34 -28.98
CA VAL A 117 -23.92 33.69 -30.12
C VAL A 117 -25.29 34.17 -29.65
N SER A 118 -25.68 35.34 -30.14
CA SER A 118 -27.05 35.84 -30.04
C SER A 118 -27.71 35.83 -31.41
N VAL A 119 -28.98 35.45 -31.45
CA VAL A 119 -29.76 35.35 -32.70
C VAL A 119 -30.94 36.29 -32.65
N ALA A 120 -31.27 36.93 -33.77
CA ALA A 120 -32.48 37.71 -33.91
C ALA A 120 -33.21 37.40 -35.23
N TRP A 121 -34.50 37.06 -35.12
CA TRP A 121 -35.41 36.81 -36.22
C TRP A 121 -36.17 38.08 -36.55
N ASP A 122 -35.91 38.70 -37.70
CA ASP A 122 -36.55 39.96 -38.11
C ASP A 122 -36.56 41.04 -36.99
N GLY A 123 -35.51 41.06 -36.16
CA GLY A 123 -35.33 42.00 -35.04
C GLY A 123 -35.82 41.51 -33.67
N ILE A 124 -36.44 40.32 -33.59
CA ILE A 124 -36.87 39.70 -32.34
C ILE A 124 -35.73 38.79 -31.84
N PRO A 125 -35.14 39.05 -30.66
CA PRO A 125 -34.11 38.19 -30.10
C PRO A 125 -34.68 36.80 -29.80
N ALA A 126 -33.90 35.77 -30.13
CA ALA A 126 -34.23 34.38 -29.92
C ALA A 126 -32.95 33.61 -29.58
N ARG A 127 -33.10 32.46 -28.93
CA ARG A 127 -31.95 31.59 -28.64
C ARG A 127 -31.45 30.92 -29.91
N PRO A 128 -30.15 30.58 -29.99
CA PRO A 128 -29.66 29.74 -31.08
C PRO A 128 -30.45 28.43 -31.21
N SER A 129 -30.73 27.75 -30.10
CA SER A 129 -31.51 26.50 -30.08
C SER A 129 -32.97 26.66 -30.53
N GLU A 130 -33.59 27.82 -30.27
CA GLU A 130 -34.96 28.13 -30.73
C GLU A 130 -34.96 28.54 -32.21
N ALA A 131 -33.94 29.28 -32.63
CA ALA A 131 -33.74 29.71 -34.00
C ALA A 131 -33.35 28.56 -34.94
N PHE A 132 -32.66 27.54 -34.41
CA PHE A 132 -32.10 26.46 -35.18
C PHE A 132 -32.35 25.13 -34.47
N PRO A 133 -33.62 24.69 -34.37
CA PRO A 133 -34.01 23.55 -33.53
C PRO A 133 -33.45 22.20 -33.99
N GLN A 134 -32.92 22.11 -35.21
CA GLN A 134 -32.38 20.86 -35.76
C GLN A 134 -30.88 20.72 -35.58
N HIS A 135 -30.11 21.78 -35.86
CA HIS A 135 -28.66 21.78 -35.71
C HIS A 135 -28.14 23.21 -35.64
N PHE A 136 -27.44 23.51 -34.55
CA PHE A 136 -26.64 24.72 -34.37
C PHE A 136 -25.46 24.35 -33.49
N ASP A 137 -24.29 24.80 -33.89
CA ASP A 137 -23.03 24.58 -33.20
C ASP A 137 -22.08 25.71 -33.63
N ALA A 138 -21.60 26.49 -32.67
CA ALA A 138 -20.61 27.52 -32.88
C ALA A 138 -19.40 27.20 -31.99
N SER A 139 -18.34 26.68 -32.59
CA SER A 139 -17.12 26.40 -31.83
C SER A 139 -16.50 27.71 -31.30
N ALA A 140 -15.73 27.63 -30.20
CA ALA A 140 -14.93 28.74 -29.68
C ALA A 140 -14.00 29.44 -30.71
N GLY A 141 -13.69 28.79 -31.84
CA GLY A 141 -12.91 29.34 -32.94
C GLY A 141 -13.71 30.19 -33.94
N ALA A 142 -15.03 30.33 -33.76
CA ALA A 142 -15.87 31.11 -34.65
C ALA A 142 -15.46 32.60 -34.66
N PRO A 143 -15.36 33.25 -35.84
CA PRO A 143 -14.94 34.63 -35.92
C PRO A 143 -15.99 35.56 -35.31
N PRO A 144 -15.61 36.50 -34.43
CA PRO A 144 -16.56 37.45 -33.87
C PRO A 144 -17.04 38.44 -34.95
N GLY A 145 -18.28 38.89 -34.81
CA GLY A 145 -18.89 39.87 -35.70
C GLY A 145 -20.37 39.61 -35.95
N VAL A 146 -20.95 40.41 -36.85
CA VAL A 146 -22.35 40.27 -37.27
C VAL A 146 -22.43 39.53 -38.59
N PHE A 147 -23.30 38.53 -38.63
CA PHE A 147 -23.57 37.69 -39.78
C PHE A 147 -25.06 37.69 -40.08
N TRP A 148 -25.38 37.56 -41.37
CA TRP A 148 -26.74 37.55 -41.87
C TRP A 148 -26.97 36.26 -42.63
N LEU A 149 -27.94 35.48 -42.18
CA LEU A 149 -28.48 34.39 -42.98
C LEU A 149 -29.56 34.97 -43.87
N ARG A 150 -29.39 34.89 -45.19
CA ARG A 150 -30.36 35.39 -46.17
C ARG A 150 -30.78 34.27 -47.10
N ARG A 151 -32.08 34.20 -47.38
CA ARG A 151 -32.65 33.27 -48.35
C ARG A 151 -32.60 33.88 -49.75
N GLY A 152 -32.04 33.14 -50.69
CA GLY A 152 -31.99 33.47 -52.11
C GLY A 152 -33.17 32.90 -52.91
N GLU A 153 -33.21 33.23 -54.21
CA GLU A 153 -34.15 32.63 -55.16
C GLU A 153 -33.87 31.12 -55.31
N GLY A 154 -34.93 30.32 -55.45
CA GLY A 154 -34.80 28.86 -55.59
C GLY A 154 -34.62 28.08 -54.29
N GLY A 155 -34.62 28.74 -53.12
CA GLY A 155 -34.50 28.06 -51.82
C GLY A 155 -33.06 27.90 -51.31
N SER A 156 -32.08 28.46 -52.03
CA SER A 156 -30.71 28.58 -51.52
C SER A 156 -30.66 29.50 -50.30
N VAL A 157 -29.78 29.20 -49.35
CA VAL A 157 -29.54 30.02 -48.15
C VAL A 157 -28.06 30.37 -48.11
N GLY A 158 -27.76 31.67 -48.03
CA GLY A 158 -26.40 32.18 -47.92
C GLY A 158 -26.14 32.78 -46.53
N LEU A 159 -24.95 32.52 -46.01
CA LEU A 159 -24.41 33.20 -44.83
C LEU A 159 -23.50 34.35 -45.29
N PHE A 160 -23.76 35.57 -44.82
CA PHE A 160 -23.01 36.77 -45.18
C PHE A 160 -22.38 37.37 -43.93
N SER A 161 -21.11 37.79 -43.99
CA SER A 161 -20.56 38.69 -42.97
C SER A 161 -20.96 40.12 -43.28
N GLU A 162 -21.15 40.95 -42.27
CA GLU A 162 -21.34 42.40 -42.43
C GLU A 162 -20.21 43.06 -43.24
N SER A 163 -18.99 42.53 -43.14
CA SER A 163 -17.82 43.05 -43.86
C SER A 163 -17.68 42.55 -45.30
N ALA A 164 -18.44 41.52 -45.71
CA ALA A 164 -18.26 40.84 -46.99
C ALA A 164 -19.50 41.01 -47.90
N GLY A 165 -19.27 41.50 -49.12
CA GLY A 165 -20.33 41.64 -50.15
C GLY A 165 -20.73 40.33 -50.85
N PHE A 166 -20.07 39.21 -50.51
CA PHE A 166 -20.32 37.88 -51.06
C PHE A 166 -20.64 36.89 -49.93
N PRO A 167 -21.43 35.83 -50.19
CA PRO A 167 -21.73 34.85 -49.16
C PRO A 167 -20.45 34.09 -48.76
N MET A 168 -20.21 33.98 -47.46
CA MET A 168 -19.14 33.17 -46.87
C MET A 168 -19.37 31.68 -47.09
N ALA A 169 -20.64 31.27 -47.08
CA ALA A 169 -21.08 29.92 -47.38
C ALA A 169 -22.49 29.96 -47.94
N MET A 170 -22.82 28.96 -48.76
CA MET A 170 -24.14 28.73 -49.30
C MET A 170 -24.51 27.25 -49.12
N ALA A 171 -25.78 26.99 -48.84
CA ALA A 171 -26.36 25.66 -48.84
C ALA A 171 -27.76 25.71 -49.44
N ASP A 172 -28.24 24.57 -49.97
CA ASP A 172 -29.64 24.43 -50.36
C ASP A 172 -30.54 24.31 -49.12
N ALA A 173 -31.83 24.57 -49.28
CA ALA A 173 -32.79 24.43 -48.18
C ALA A 173 -32.79 22.98 -47.65
N GLY A 174 -32.47 22.82 -46.37
CA GLY A 174 -32.38 21.51 -45.72
C GLY A 174 -30.96 20.95 -45.61
N ASP A 175 -29.95 21.63 -46.17
CA ASP A 175 -28.54 21.28 -46.00
C ASP A 175 -27.83 22.16 -44.96
N THR A 176 -26.84 21.57 -44.29
CA THR A 176 -26.06 22.25 -43.24
C THR A 176 -25.04 23.22 -43.85
N ILE A 177 -25.00 24.44 -43.35
CA ILE A 177 -23.95 25.41 -43.62
C ILE A 177 -22.80 25.17 -42.64
N ARG A 178 -21.58 24.95 -43.14
CA ARG A 178 -20.38 24.77 -42.34
C ARG A 178 -19.28 25.72 -42.81
N THR A 179 -18.91 26.69 -41.98
CA THR A 179 -17.84 27.64 -42.30
C THR A 179 -17.24 28.27 -41.05
N GLY A 180 -15.91 28.38 -41.01
CA GLY A 180 -15.20 29.16 -39.99
C GLY A 180 -15.58 28.82 -38.55
N GLY A 181 -15.77 27.54 -38.21
CA GLY A 181 -16.14 27.13 -36.86
C GLY A 181 -17.65 27.21 -36.52
N LEU A 182 -18.49 27.64 -37.48
CA LEU A 182 -19.95 27.65 -37.37
C LEU A 182 -20.54 26.51 -38.20
N SER A 183 -21.43 25.72 -37.60
CA SER A 183 -22.22 24.67 -38.25
C SER A 183 -23.69 24.83 -37.89
N LEU A 184 -24.54 25.19 -38.86
CA LEU A 184 -25.97 25.37 -38.63
C LEU A 184 -26.81 24.80 -39.77
N LEU A 185 -28.03 24.38 -39.44
CA LEU A 185 -29.04 24.00 -40.43
C LEU A 185 -30.11 25.10 -40.48
N PRO A 186 -30.25 25.84 -41.60
CA PRO A 186 -31.25 26.89 -41.73
C PRO A 186 -32.67 26.39 -41.40
N PRO A 187 -33.48 27.17 -40.66
CA PRO A 187 -34.79 26.72 -40.23
C PRO A 187 -35.72 26.48 -41.42
N ALA A 188 -36.42 25.33 -41.40
CA ALA A 188 -37.39 25.00 -42.42
C ALA A 188 -38.58 25.97 -42.38
N GLY A 189 -38.99 26.49 -43.55
CA GLY A 189 -40.14 27.39 -43.68
C GLY A 189 -39.81 28.67 -44.44
N THR A 190 -40.85 29.46 -44.77
CA THR A 190 -40.74 30.75 -45.49
C THR A 190 -41.09 31.95 -44.61
N GLY A 191 -41.24 31.73 -43.30
CA GLY A 191 -41.67 32.76 -42.35
C GLY A 191 -40.57 33.75 -41.93
N TRP A 192 -39.37 33.62 -42.48
CA TRP A 192 -38.21 34.46 -42.17
C TRP A 192 -37.55 34.92 -43.48
N SER A 193 -37.12 36.17 -43.51
CA SER A 193 -36.42 36.76 -44.67
C SER A 193 -34.91 36.86 -44.44
N GLN A 194 -34.54 37.22 -43.20
CA GLN A 194 -33.17 37.36 -42.76
C GLN A 194 -33.06 36.98 -41.28
N ILE A 195 -32.01 36.28 -40.92
CA ILE A 195 -31.66 35.99 -39.52
C ILE A 195 -30.35 36.69 -39.23
N ARG A 196 -30.34 37.56 -38.21
CA ARG A 196 -29.12 38.20 -37.71
C ARG A 196 -28.49 37.30 -36.66
N LEU A 197 -27.22 36.98 -36.85
CA LEU A 197 -26.37 36.25 -35.93
C LEU A 197 -25.30 37.23 -35.45
N GLU A 198 -25.25 37.49 -34.15
CA GLU A 198 -24.20 38.32 -33.56
C GLU A 198 -23.33 37.43 -32.67
N MET A 199 -22.10 37.22 -33.14
CA MET A 199 -21.10 36.38 -32.48
C MET A 199 -20.14 37.28 -31.71
N ALA A 200 -20.25 37.25 -30.38
CA ALA A 200 -19.27 37.87 -29.50
C ALA A 200 -17.94 37.11 -29.57
N SER A 201 -16.84 37.78 -29.23
CA SER A 201 -15.57 37.06 -29.06
C SER A 201 -15.69 36.09 -27.89
N PHE A 202 -15.21 34.85 -28.06
CA PHE A 202 -15.28 33.83 -27.01
C PHE A 202 -14.79 34.32 -25.63
N PRO A 203 -13.67 35.06 -25.49
CA PRO A 203 -13.25 35.59 -24.19
C PRO A 203 -14.23 36.61 -23.57
N ALA A 204 -14.95 37.37 -24.39
CA ALA A 204 -15.95 38.33 -23.90
C ALA A 204 -17.19 37.60 -23.37
N ALA A 205 -17.64 36.55 -24.07
CA ALA A 205 -18.74 35.71 -23.60
C ALA A 205 -18.40 34.99 -22.29
N VAL A 206 -17.17 34.49 -22.15
CA VAL A 206 -16.68 33.92 -20.87
C VAL A 206 -16.70 34.96 -19.76
N GLN A 207 -16.29 36.19 -20.03
CA GLN A 207 -16.36 37.27 -19.04
C GLN A 207 -17.80 37.61 -18.67
N GLU A 208 -18.72 37.63 -19.63
CA GLU A 208 -20.14 37.85 -19.37
C GLU A 208 -20.73 36.76 -18.46
N VAL A 209 -20.43 35.49 -18.75
CA VAL A 209 -20.82 34.37 -17.89
C VAL A 209 -20.21 34.49 -16.50
N PHE A 210 -18.94 34.90 -16.39
CA PHE A 210 -18.30 35.12 -15.09
C PHE A 210 -19.04 36.15 -14.23
N GLU A 211 -19.51 37.27 -14.82
CA GLU A 211 -20.29 38.29 -14.10
C GLU A 211 -21.68 37.80 -13.68
N ARG A 212 -22.26 36.86 -14.44
CA ARG A 212 -23.59 36.25 -14.17
C ARG A 212 -23.55 35.13 -13.13
N VAL A 213 -22.37 34.71 -12.69
CA VAL A 213 -22.18 33.58 -11.76
C VAL A 213 -21.66 34.07 -10.42
N ALA A 214 -22.50 33.95 -9.39
CA ALA A 214 -22.14 34.19 -8.00
C ALA A 214 -21.79 32.87 -7.30
N VAL A 215 -20.68 32.84 -6.54
CA VAL A 215 -20.34 31.69 -5.71
C VAL A 215 -20.25 32.13 -4.25
N ARG A 216 -20.97 31.42 -3.38
CA ARG A 216 -20.99 31.63 -1.94
C ARG A 216 -20.55 30.35 -1.24
N THR A 217 -19.72 30.48 -0.22
CA THR A 217 -19.24 29.35 0.56
C THR A 217 -19.73 29.44 1.99
N ASP A 218 -20.10 28.31 2.58
CA ASP A 218 -20.22 28.15 4.02
C ASP A 218 -19.14 27.18 4.53
N PRO A 219 -17.99 27.70 5.03
CA PRO A 219 -16.89 26.88 5.52
C PRO A 219 -17.24 26.02 6.74
N ALA A 220 -18.34 26.29 7.44
CA ALA A 220 -18.75 25.52 8.61
C ALA A 220 -19.38 24.17 8.22
N VAL A 221 -19.97 24.08 7.01
CA VAL A 221 -20.69 22.90 6.52
C VAL A 221 -20.15 22.35 5.19
N ASP A 222 -18.96 22.79 4.77
CA ASP A 222 -18.28 22.41 3.52
C ASP A 222 -19.17 22.53 2.26
N LEU A 223 -20.06 23.53 2.25
CA LEU A 223 -21.06 23.71 1.20
C LEU A 223 -20.69 24.90 0.31
N ILE A 224 -20.83 24.70 -1.00
CA ILE A 224 -20.70 25.75 -1.99
C ILE A 224 -22.04 25.95 -2.69
N GLU A 225 -22.56 27.16 -2.65
CA GLU A 225 -23.74 27.58 -3.39
C GLU A 225 -23.29 28.38 -4.62
N VAL A 226 -23.69 27.90 -5.79
CA VAL A 226 -23.47 28.56 -7.08
C VAL A 226 -24.80 29.12 -7.54
N SER A 227 -24.87 30.43 -7.74
CA SER A 227 -26.05 31.12 -8.27
C SER A 227 -25.77 31.65 -9.67
N CYS A 228 -26.64 31.34 -10.63
CA CYS A 228 -26.50 31.75 -12.02
C CYS A 228 -27.68 32.61 -12.44
N THR A 229 -27.43 33.77 -13.04
CA THR A 229 -28.49 34.65 -13.54
C THR A 229 -28.65 34.58 -15.06
N ALA A 230 -29.90 34.66 -15.53
CA ALA A 230 -30.25 34.73 -16.95
C ALA A 230 -31.60 35.43 -17.16
N HIS A 231 -31.89 35.83 -18.40
CA HIS A 231 -33.17 36.44 -18.78
C HIS A 231 -34.30 35.43 -18.99
N ASP A 232 -33.99 34.14 -18.93
CA ASP A 232 -34.98 33.07 -18.97
C ASP A 232 -34.62 31.94 -17.99
N PRO A 233 -35.63 31.37 -17.30
CA PRO A 233 -35.43 30.37 -16.27
C PRO A 233 -34.71 29.09 -16.74
N ALA A 234 -34.97 28.62 -17.96
CA ALA A 234 -34.38 27.37 -18.45
C ALA A 234 -32.88 27.52 -18.74
N GLU A 235 -32.43 28.69 -19.19
CA GLU A 235 -31.00 28.97 -19.36
C GLU A 235 -30.31 29.20 -18.03
N ALA A 236 -30.93 29.90 -17.07
CA ALA A 236 -30.37 30.03 -15.73
C ALA A 236 -30.11 28.64 -15.11
N GLN A 237 -31.06 27.72 -15.29
CA GLN A 237 -30.92 26.33 -14.85
C GLN A 237 -29.79 25.61 -15.60
N SER A 238 -29.82 25.61 -16.94
CA SER A 238 -28.83 24.90 -17.77
C SER A 238 -27.41 25.41 -17.53
N LEU A 239 -27.24 26.72 -17.31
CA LEU A 239 -25.97 27.34 -16.97
C LEU A 239 -25.43 26.82 -15.64
N CYS A 240 -26.27 26.78 -14.61
CA CYS A 240 -25.87 26.26 -13.29
C CYS A 240 -25.58 24.75 -13.31
N ASP A 241 -26.40 23.97 -14.02
CA ASP A 241 -26.19 22.54 -14.20
C ASP A 241 -24.89 22.26 -14.97
N GLY A 242 -24.61 23.02 -16.03
CA GLY A 242 -23.37 22.95 -16.81
C GLY A 242 -22.14 23.27 -15.97
N ILE A 243 -22.16 24.36 -15.20
CA ILE A 243 -21.05 24.73 -14.30
C ILE A 243 -20.80 23.64 -13.26
N ALA A 244 -21.85 23.11 -12.63
CA ALA A 244 -21.74 22.04 -11.65
C ALA A 244 -21.14 20.77 -12.27
N ALA A 245 -21.62 20.36 -13.44
CA ALA A 245 -21.13 19.19 -14.16
C ALA A 245 -19.64 19.33 -14.55
N GLN A 246 -19.26 20.47 -15.12
CA GLN A 246 -17.87 20.74 -15.52
C GLN A 246 -16.92 20.81 -14.31
N TYR A 247 -17.37 21.38 -13.18
CA TYR A 247 -16.59 21.36 -11.95
C TYR A 247 -16.40 19.94 -11.41
N ILE A 248 -17.45 19.12 -11.35
CA ILE A 248 -17.37 17.72 -10.90
C ILE A 248 -16.40 16.92 -11.80
N GLN A 249 -16.48 17.13 -13.12
CA GLN A 249 -15.57 16.50 -14.07
C GLN A 249 -14.12 16.93 -13.83
N LEU A 250 -13.86 18.23 -13.68
CA LEU A 250 -12.54 18.77 -13.36
C LEU A 250 -12.00 18.16 -12.06
N ARG A 251 -12.81 18.11 -11.00
CA ARG A 251 -12.43 17.55 -9.71
C ARG A 251 -12.05 16.07 -9.82
N THR A 252 -12.84 15.29 -10.56
CA THR A 252 -12.58 13.87 -10.79
C THR A 252 -11.24 13.65 -11.53
N VAL A 253 -10.94 14.49 -12.52
CA VAL A 253 -9.66 14.44 -13.26
C VAL A 253 -8.49 14.76 -12.34
N LEU A 254 -8.59 15.81 -11.53
CA LEU A 254 -7.55 16.21 -10.58
C LEU A 254 -7.29 15.12 -9.52
N GLN A 255 -8.35 14.55 -8.94
CA GLN A 255 -8.24 13.46 -7.95
C GLN A 255 -7.57 12.22 -8.54
N ARG A 256 -7.90 11.84 -9.78
CA ARG A 256 -7.25 10.71 -10.45
C ARG A 256 -5.77 10.96 -10.73
N ALA A 257 -5.41 12.19 -11.12
CA ALA A 257 -4.03 12.59 -11.35
C ALA A 257 -3.20 12.51 -10.05
N GLU A 258 -3.75 13.01 -8.95
CA GLU A 258 -3.14 12.94 -7.62
C GLU A 258 -2.94 11.48 -7.17
N ALA A 259 -4.01 10.67 -7.21
CA ALA A 259 -3.95 9.26 -6.82
C ALA A 259 -2.91 8.46 -7.64
N SER A 260 -2.82 8.75 -8.95
CA SER A 260 -1.83 8.12 -9.83
C SER A 260 -0.40 8.53 -9.50
N SER A 261 -0.18 9.79 -9.08
CA SER A 261 1.14 10.28 -8.66
C SER A 261 1.59 9.62 -7.36
N THR A 262 0.68 9.47 -6.39
CA THR A 262 0.94 8.76 -5.12
C THR A 262 1.22 7.28 -5.36
N ALA A 263 0.44 6.62 -6.21
CA ALA A 263 0.68 5.23 -6.57
C ALA A 263 2.07 5.02 -7.22
N ARG A 264 2.47 5.93 -8.12
CA ARG A 264 3.82 5.91 -8.72
C ARG A 264 4.91 6.09 -7.67
N PHE A 265 4.78 7.11 -6.80
CA PHE A 265 5.74 7.35 -5.72
C PHE A 265 5.89 6.14 -4.80
N LEU A 266 4.78 5.51 -4.39
CA LEU A 266 4.83 4.30 -3.56
C LEU A 266 5.46 3.11 -4.30
N GLY A 267 5.20 2.96 -5.60
CA GLY A 267 5.86 1.97 -6.44
C GLY A 267 7.38 2.16 -6.46
N ASP A 268 7.84 3.39 -6.69
CA ASP A 268 9.27 3.74 -6.69
C ASP A 268 9.92 3.45 -5.32
N GLN A 269 9.22 3.75 -4.21
CA GLN A 269 9.72 3.43 -2.86
C GLN A 269 9.83 1.92 -2.61
N VAL A 270 8.88 1.13 -3.11
CA VAL A 270 8.93 -0.34 -2.99
C VAL A 270 10.15 -0.89 -3.73
N ASP A 271 10.46 -0.37 -4.91
CA ASP A 271 11.61 -0.84 -5.70
C ASP A 271 12.95 -0.44 -5.05
N VAL A 272 13.05 0.75 -4.46
CA VAL A 272 14.22 1.15 -3.66
C VAL A 272 14.43 0.22 -2.46
N VAL A 273 13.36 -0.06 -1.70
CA VAL A 273 13.44 -0.92 -0.51
C VAL A 273 13.82 -2.36 -0.91
N ARG A 274 13.25 -2.88 -2.01
CA ARG A 274 13.66 -4.19 -2.57
C ARG A 274 15.13 -4.22 -2.95
N GLY A 275 15.64 -3.15 -3.59
CA GLY A 275 17.04 -3.02 -3.93
C GLY A 275 17.96 -3.01 -2.71
N HIS A 276 17.58 -2.30 -1.65
CA HIS A 276 18.32 -2.29 -0.39
C HIS A 276 18.32 -3.66 0.29
N LEU A 277 17.18 -4.36 0.32
CA LEU A 277 17.09 -5.70 0.90
C LEU A 277 18.01 -6.68 0.16
N ALA A 278 17.92 -6.71 -1.17
CA ALA A 278 18.78 -7.59 -1.99
C ALA A 278 20.27 -7.29 -1.78
N ALA A 279 20.66 -6.03 -1.65
CA ALA A 279 22.04 -5.65 -1.36
C ALA A 279 22.51 -6.10 0.04
N VAL A 280 21.63 -6.04 1.04
CA VAL A 280 21.91 -6.54 2.39
C VAL A 280 22.05 -8.06 2.40
N GLU A 281 21.17 -8.77 1.70
CA GLU A 281 21.23 -10.23 1.55
C GLU A 281 22.53 -10.68 0.87
N ASP A 282 22.92 -10.06 -0.25
CA ASP A 282 24.19 -10.34 -0.93
C ASP A 282 25.41 -10.03 -0.05
N SER A 283 25.35 -8.93 0.72
CA SER A 283 26.39 -8.59 1.70
C SER A 283 26.52 -9.66 2.80
N LEU A 284 25.39 -10.21 3.27
CA LEU A 284 25.36 -11.27 4.27
C LEU A 284 25.94 -12.58 3.71
N GLU A 285 25.58 -12.94 2.48
CA GLU A 285 26.12 -14.12 1.80
C GLU A 285 27.63 -14.00 1.55
N GLN A 286 28.09 -12.84 1.09
CA GLN A 286 29.52 -12.55 0.95
C GLN A 286 30.26 -12.58 2.29
N PHE A 287 29.65 -12.06 3.37
CA PHE A 287 30.25 -12.13 4.71
C PHE A 287 30.34 -13.59 5.19
N ALA A 288 29.28 -14.37 5.01
CA ALA A 288 29.23 -15.77 5.40
C ALA A 288 30.27 -16.62 4.64
N SER A 289 30.43 -16.38 3.33
CA SER A 289 31.42 -17.06 2.48
C SER A 289 32.86 -16.65 2.78
N ARG A 290 33.15 -15.34 2.90
CA ARG A 290 34.51 -14.83 3.21
C ARG A 290 35.01 -15.34 4.57
N ASN A 291 34.13 -15.36 5.56
CA ASN A 291 34.47 -15.81 6.90
C ASN A 291 34.32 -17.34 7.08
N ARG A 292 33.99 -18.10 6.02
CA ARG A 292 33.78 -19.56 6.04
C ARG A 292 32.80 -20.03 7.13
N ILE A 293 31.89 -19.16 7.59
CA ILE A 293 31.02 -19.43 8.75
C ILE A 293 30.05 -20.60 8.46
N VAL A 294 29.74 -20.85 7.19
CA VAL A 294 28.79 -21.90 6.76
C VAL A 294 29.37 -23.32 6.87
N ALA A 295 30.69 -23.50 7.03
CA ALA A 295 31.33 -24.83 7.05
C ALA A 295 31.91 -25.26 8.40
N LEU A 296 32.17 -24.34 9.34
CA LEU A 296 32.84 -24.70 10.60
C LEU A 296 31.95 -25.55 11.54
N GLU A 297 30.64 -25.34 11.55
CA GLU A 297 29.74 -26.01 12.50
C GLU A 297 29.46 -27.48 12.11
N GLU A 298 29.30 -27.75 10.81
CA GLU A 298 29.19 -29.11 10.26
C GLU A 298 30.52 -29.88 10.40
N GLN A 299 31.66 -29.23 10.12
CA GLN A 299 32.99 -29.85 10.24
C GLN A 299 33.38 -30.15 11.69
N ALA A 300 33.06 -29.26 12.64
CA ALA A 300 33.31 -29.50 14.06
C ALA A 300 32.46 -30.66 14.61
N SER A 301 31.21 -30.77 14.15
CA SER A 301 30.30 -31.85 14.57
C SER A 301 30.78 -33.23 14.10
N GLU A 302 31.26 -33.34 12.86
CA GLU A 302 31.79 -34.60 12.32
C GLU A 302 33.12 -35.03 12.97
N GLU A 303 34.00 -34.09 13.30
CA GLU A 303 35.27 -34.42 13.97
C GLU A 303 35.04 -34.86 15.43
N VAL A 304 34.11 -34.23 16.15
CA VAL A 304 33.69 -34.66 17.49
C VAL A 304 33.04 -36.05 17.44
N ARG A 305 32.19 -36.32 16.44
CA ARG A 305 31.58 -37.64 16.24
C ARG A 305 32.64 -38.72 16.01
N ARG A 306 33.63 -38.45 15.16
CA ARG A 306 34.74 -39.36 14.88
C ARG A 306 35.61 -39.63 16.11
N LEU A 307 35.87 -38.61 16.94
CA LEU A 307 36.59 -38.76 18.21
C LEU A 307 35.82 -39.62 19.21
N ALA A 308 34.51 -39.42 19.32
CA ALA A 308 33.66 -40.24 20.20
C ALA A 308 33.63 -41.71 19.76
N GLU A 309 33.59 -41.98 18.45
CA GLU A 309 33.68 -43.34 17.89
C GLU A 309 35.03 -44.00 18.20
N LEU A 310 36.15 -43.29 18.00
CA LEU A 310 37.50 -43.80 18.30
C LEU A 310 37.70 -44.08 19.79
N ASP A 311 37.18 -43.22 20.68
CA ASP A 311 37.29 -43.47 22.14
C ASP A 311 36.42 -44.66 22.56
N ALA A 312 35.22 -44.81 22.00
CA ALA A 312 34.38 -45.99 22.26
C ALA A 312 35.06 -47.30 21.80
N GLU A 313 35.70 -47.31 20.62
CA GLU A 313 36.46 -48.47 20.13
C GLU A 313 37.67 -48.78 21.03
N ARG A 314 38.41 -47.76 21.46
CA ARG A 314 39.52 -47.90 22.42
C ARG A 314 39.04 -48.51 23.73
N GLN A 315 37.95 -47.99 24.31
CA GLN A 315 37.41 -48.51 25.57
C GLN A 315 36.99 -49.98 25.44
N ALA A 316 36.34 -50.35 24.34
CA ALA A 316 35.95 -51.74 24.10
C ALA A 316 37.17 -52.68 24.05
N ILE A 317 38.23 -52.30 23.32
CA ILE A 317 39.46 -53.10 23.22
C ILE A 317 40.19 -53.15 24.56
N GLU A 318 40.24 -52.05 25.32
CA GLU A 318 40.92 -52.03 26.63
C GLU A 318 40.18 -52.89 27.65
N HIS A 319 38.85 -52.89 27.63
CA HIS A 319 38.04 -53.81 28.44
C HIS A 319 38.32 -55.26 28.10
N GLU A 320 38.36 -55.60 26.80
CA GLU A 320 38.64 -56.94 26.34
C GLU A 320 40.05 -57.41 26.75
N ARG A 321 41.04 -56.56 26.51
CA ARG A 321 42.44 -56.74 26.89
C ARG A 321 42.59 -56.98 28.39
N THR A 322 41.99 -56.13 29.22
CA THR A 322 42.10 -56.24 30.68
C THR A 322 41.47 -57.53 31.21
N ALA A 323 40.31 -57.92 30.66
CA ALA A 323 39.65 -59.17 31.02
C ALA A 323 40.49 -60.40 30.65
N LEU A 324 41.06 -60.42 29.43
CA LEU A 324 41.93 -61.49 28.96
C LEU A 324 43.24 -61.55 29.74
N ALA A 325 43.89 -60.42 30.01
CA ALA A 325 45.11 -60.34 30.82
C ALA A 325 44.87 -60.92 32.23
N GLY A 326 43.72 -60.61 32.83
CA GLY A 326 43.32 -61.18 34.12
C GLY A 326 43.13 -62.70 34.07
N LEU A 327 42.59 -63.23 32.97
CA LEU A 327 42.43 -64.67 32.73
C LEU A 327 43.78 -65.36 32.52
N VAL A 328 44.61 -64.87 31.59
CA VAL A 328 45.95 -65.40 31.30
C VAL A 328 46.82 -65.37 32.56
N GLY A 329 46.81 -64.27 33.30
CA GLY A 329 47.56 -64.16 34.55
C GLY A 329 47.08 -65.14 35.64
N ARG A 330 45.80 -65.54 35.67
CA ARG A 330 45.31 -66.61 36.56
C ARG A 330 45.80 -67.99 36.12
N VAL A 331 45.78 -68.25 34.82
CA VAL A 331 46.30 -69.50 34.22
C VAL A 331 47.79 -69.66 34.58
N GLU A 332 48.61 -68.64 34.35
CA GLU A 332 50.05 -68.70 34.57
C GLU A 332 50.43 -68.86 36.05
N ARG A 333 49.73 -68.19 36.97
CA ARG A 333 49.98 -68.27 38.42
C ARG A 333 49.58 -69.60 39.05
N THR A 334 48.76 -70.40 38.37
CA THR A 334 48.41 -71.75 38.84
C THR A 334 49.62 -72.66 38.61
N PRO A 335 50.38 -73.13 39.62
CA PRO A 335 51.61 -73.89 39.38
C PRO A 335 51.30 -75.23 38.69
N LEU A 336 52.14 -75.64 37.71
CA LEU A 336 52.13 -77.00 37.19
C LEU A 336 52.38 -77.95 38.38
N ALA A 337 51.35 -78.68 38.81
CA ALA A 337 51.58 -79.79 39.73
C ALA A 337 52.48 -80.79 38.98
N PRO A 338 53.69 -81.11 39.48
CA PRO A 338 54.51 -82.13 38.84
C PRO A 338 53.71 -83.44 38.80
N ALA A 339 53.79 -84.14 37.66
CA ALA A 339 53.06 -85.36 37.31
C ALA A 339 53.39 -86.60 38.20
N GLY A 340 53.59 -86.42 39.50
CA GLY A 340 54.02 -87.49 40.39
C GLY A 340 53.74 -87.32 41.88
N ARG A 341 53.03 -86.29 42.35
CA ARG A 341 52.60 -86.20 43.76
C ARG A 341 51.19 -85.61 43.88
N LEU A 342 50.17 -86.45 43.77
CA LEU A 342 48.88 -86.17 44.38
C LEU A 342 48.97 -86.50 45.87
N ALA A 343 48.78 -85.48 46.69
CA ALA A 343 48.52 -85.63 48.10
C ALA A 343 47.27 -86.49 48.30
N ALA A 344 47.36 -87.48 49.19
CA ALA A 344 46.21 -88.18 49.71
C ALA A 344 45.33 -87.19 50.50
N GLY A 345 44.24 -86.75 49.87
CA GLY A 345 43.24 -85.87 50.45
C GLY A 345 42.08 -85.73 49.47
N GLY A 346 40.98 -86.42 49.75
CA GLY A 346 39.82 -86.52 48.86
C GLY A 346 39.20 -85.16 48.54
N GLY A 347 38.95 -84.95 47.24
CA GLY A 347 38.26 -83.80 46.67
C GLY A 347 38.53 -83.78 45.16
N GLY A 348 37.56 -84.27 44.37
CA GLY A 348 37.72 -84.48 42.93
C GLY A 348 38.03 -83.20 42.15
N GLY A 349 39.01 -83.30 41.26
CA GLY A 349 39.42 -82.28 40.31
C GLY A 349 40.93 -82.35 40.08
N THR A 350 41.36 -82.85 38.93
CA THR A 350 42.79 -82.73 38.55
C THR A 350 43.09 -81.25 38.33
N PRO A 351 44.14 -80.67 38.95
CA PRO A 351 44.42 -79.23 38.88
C PRO A 351 44.60 -78.65 37.46
N GLY A 352 44.96 -79.47 36.47
CA GLY A 352 45.07 -79.06 35.06
C GLY A 352 43.72 -78.67 34.43
N SER A 353 42.68 -79.48 34.67
CA SER A 353 41.36 -79.36 34.02
C SER A 353 40.57 -78.07 34.30
N ALA A 354 40.95 -77.29 35.31
CA ALA A 354 40.33 -76.00 35.61
C ALA A 354 41.05 -74.81 34.95
N ARG A 355 42.30 -75.00 34.51
CA ARG A 355 43.25 -73.92 34.19
C ARG A 355 42.86 -73.18 32.91
N TYR A 356 42.39 -73.89 31.90
CA TYR A 356 42.06 -73.34 30.57
C TYR A 356 40.56 -73.29 30.26
N ARG A 357 39.70 -73.88 31.11
CA ARG A 357 38.24 -73.71 31.02
C ARG A 357 37.80 -72.26 31.23
N ASP A 358 38.51 -71.53 32.09
CA ASP A 358 38.28 -70.11 32.30
C ASP A 358 38.59 -69.30 31.03
N LEU A 359 39.64 -69.65 30.27
CA LEU A 359 39.94 -69.02 28.97
C LEU A 359 38.90 -69.37 27.91
N ALA A 360 38.38 -70.59 27.93
CA ALA A 360 37.26 -71.01 27.09
C ALA A 360 35.92 -70.34 27.47
N SER A 361 35.85 -69.61 28.60
CA SER A 361 34.65 -68.83 28.94
C SER A 361 34.65 -67.43 28.31
N PHE A 362 35.74 -67.02 27.64
CA PHE A 362 35.87 -65.69 27.04
C PHE A 362 35.36 -65.68 25.58
N PRO A 363 34.19 -65.08 25.28
CA PRO A 363 33.51 -65.30 24.01
C PRO A 363 34.28 -64.84 22.77
N THR A 364 34.98 -63.71 22.83
CA THR A 364 35.73 -63.15 21.69
C THR A 364 37.00 -63.94 21.38
N PHE A 365 37.60 -64.58 22.39
CA PHE A 365 38.73 -65.50 22.21
C PHE A 365 38.26 -66.83 21.60
N LEU A 366 37.08 -67.33 21.97
CA LEU A 366 36.47 -68.50 21.34
C LEU A 366 36.07 -68.29 19.87
N GLN A 367 35.71 -67.07 19.48
CA GLN A 367 35.38 -66.72 18.10
C GLN A 367 36.58 -66.82 17.16
N GLN A 368 37.80 -66.93 17.69
CA GLN A 368 38.99 -67.22 16.90
C GLN A 368 38.96 -68.72 16.49
N GLY A 369 38.76 -68.99 15.21
CA GLY A 369 38.59 -70.36 14.66
C GLY A 369 39.56 -71.42 15.23
N PRO A 370 40.88 -71.18 15.30
CA PRO A 370 41.85 -72.12 15.86
C PRO A 370 41.61 -72.47 17.35
N VAL A 371 41.14 -71.52 18.15
CA VAL A 371 40.91 -71.69 19.59
C VAL A 371 39.75 -72.65 19.83
N SER A 372 38.65 -72.51 19.09
CA SER A 372 37.48 -73.40 19.21
C SER A 372 37.82 -74.88 18.98
N GLN A 373 38.72 -75.15 18.04
CA GLN A 373 39.18 -76.50 17.72
C GLN A 373 40.10 -77.06 18.80
N LEU A 374 41.00 -76.24 19.34
CA LEU A 374 41.86 -76.63 20.47
C LEU A 374 41.05 -76.91 21.75
N VAL A 375 40.05 -76.07 22.05
CA VAL A 375 39.14 -76.29 23.20
C VAL A 375 38.35 -77.58 23.02
N SER A 376 37.83 -77.86 21.83
CA SER A 376 37.11 -79.11 21.55
C SER A 376 38.01 -80.33 21.72
N THR A 377 39.23 -80.27 21.18
CA THR A 377 40.24 -81.32 21.31
C THR A 377 40.62 -81.55 22.78
N LEU A 378 40.75 -80.48 23.56
CA LEU A 378 41.04 -80.55 24.99
C LEU A 378 39.92 -81.27 25.75
N VAL A 379 38.65 -80.92 25.48
CA VAL A 379 37.48 -81.55 26.12
C VAL A 379 37.40 -83.04 25.77
N GLU A 380 37.68 -83.43 24.52
CA GLU A 380 37.73 -84.83 24.11
C GLU A 380 38.81 -85.61 24.86
N LEU A 381 40.04 -85.09 24.90
CA LEU A 381 41.16 -85.71 25.62
C LEU A 381 40.90 -85.81 27.13
N GLU A 382 40.28 -84.79 27.73
CA GLU A 382 39.88 -84.81 29.15
C GLU A 382 38.86 -85.92 29.45
N ASN A 383 37.88 -86.11 28.56
CA ASN A 383 36.86 -87.16 28.71
C ASN A 383 37.47 -88.56 28.58
N GLU A 384 38.37 -88.77 27.62
CA GLU A 384 39.11 -90.03 27.45
C GLU A 384 39.95 -90.35 28.68
N ARG A 385 40.68 -89.36 29.20
CA ARG A 385 41.45 -89.48 30.44
C ARG A 385 40.56 -89.86 31.63
N GLY A 386 39.43 -89.17 31.81
CA GLY A 386 38.48 -89.46 32.88
C GLY A 386 37.90 -90.88 32.79
N ALA A 387 37.68 -91.39 31.58
CA ALA A 387 37.26 -92.76 31.37
C ALA A 387 38.35 -93.77 31.74
N LEU A 388 39.61 -93.48 31.41
CA LEU A 388 40.77 -94.34 31.68
C LEU A 388 41.11 -94.44 33.17
N LEU A 389 41.00 -93.34 33.91
CA LEU A 389 41.24 -93.27 35.36
C LEU A 389 40.24 -94.08 36.20
N ARG A 390 39.09 -94.45 35.66
CA ARG A 390 38.16 -95.39 36.33
C ARG A 390 38.72 -96.81 36.43
N ARG A 391 39.73 -97.14 35.63
CA ARG A 391 40.29 -98.50 35.50
C ARG A 391 41.80 -98.58 35.75
N ARG A 392 42.50 -97.45 35.71
CA ARG A 392 43.96 -97.37 35.84
C ARG A 392 44.37 -96.30 36.84
N THR A 393 45.55 -96.44 37.42
CA THR A 393 46.15 -95.44 38.29
C THR A 393 46.77 -94.30 37.48
N ASP A 394 46.94 -93.14 38.11
CA ASP A 394 47.59 -91.95 37.49
C ASP A 394 49.00 -92.24 36.95
N SER A 395 49.67 -93.29 37.44
CA SER A 395 51.01 -93.70 37.02
C SER A 395 51.07 -94.64 35.81
N SER A 396 49.93 -94.99 35.20
CA SER A 396 49.89 -95.87 34.03
C SER A 396 50.46 -95.19 32.77
N PRO A 397 51.25 -95.87 31.92
CA PRO A 397 51.83 -95.28 30.70
C PRO A 397 50.80 -94.58 29.80
N ASP A 398 49.60 -95.14 29.65
CA ASP A 398 48.55 -94.60 28.80
C ASP A 398 47.92 -93.33 29.38
N VAL A 399 47.86 -93.20 30.72
CA VAL A 399 47.39 -91.98 31.39
C VAL A 399 48.42 -90.87 31.25
N VAL A 400 49.71 -91.19 31.42
CA VAL A 400 50.82 -90.25 31.23
C VAL A 400 50.90 -89.74 29.78
N ALA A 401 50.63 -90.60 28.80
CA ALA A 401 50.58 -90.21 27.39
C ALA A 401 49.42 -89.22 27.10
N LEU A 402 48.22 -89.47 27.66
CA LEU A 402 47.10 -88.54 27.56
C LEU A 402 47.38 -87.22 28.31
N ASP A 403 47.99 -87.27 29.49
CA ASP A 403 48.41 -86.09 30.25
C ASP A 403 49.39 -85.22 29.46
N THR A 404 50.33 -85.85 28.76
CA THR A 404 51.29 -85.14 27.89
C THR A 404 50.58 -84.45 26.73
N ARG A 405 49.58 -85.11 26.12
CA ARG A 405 48.81 -84.55 25.00
C ARG A 405 47.89 -83.41 25.44
N ILE A 406 47.26 -83.54 26.61
CA ILE A 406 46.46 -82.49 27.24
C ILE A 406 47.35 -81.27 27.52
N ALA A 407 48.52 -81.48 28.13
CA ALA A 407 49.47 -80.40 28.40
C ALA A 407 49.97 -79.70 27.13
N GLU A 408 50.13 -80.42 26.01
CA GLU A 408 50.49 -79.85 24.71
C GLU A 408 49.41 -78.91 24.18
N VAL A 409 48.14 -79.34 24.19
CA VAL A 409 47.00 -78.53 23.74
C VAL A 409 46.76 -77.34 24.68
N GLU A 410 46.93 -77.53 25.99
CA GLU A 410 46.87 -76.47 26.99
C GLU A 410 47.95 -75.40 26.77
N ASN A 411 49.19 -75.80 26.50
CA ASN A 411 50.27 -74.86 26.19
C ASN A 411 50.00 -74.09 24.89
N GLN A 412 49.49 -74.77 23.86
CA GLN A 412 49.07 -74.11 22.61
C GLN A 412 47.97 -73.07 22.86
N LEU A 413 46.96 -73.39 23.68
CA LEU A 413 45.92 -72.42 24.07
C LEU A 413 46.50 -71.23 24.84
N GLY A 414 47.47 -71.46 25.73
CA GLY A 414 48.19 -70.41 26.44
C GLY A 414 48.97 -69.48 25.50
N ASP A 415 49.68 -70.05 24.52
CA ASP A 415 50.44 -69.28 23.53
C ASP A 415 49.52 -68.46 22.61
N PHE A 416 48.39 -69.02 22.21
CA PHE A 416 47.36 -68.28 21.48
C PHE A 416 46.77 -67.14 22.32
N ALA A 417 46.50 -67.36 23.61
CA ALA A 417 45.99 -66.32 24.50
C ALA A 417 46.98 -65.18 24.69
N ARG A 418 48.29 -65.46 24.82
CA ARG A 418 49.35 -64.44 24.86
C ARG A 418 49.46 -63.67 23.57
N THR A 419 49.47 -64.38 22.43
CA THR A 419 49.55 -63.75 21.11
C THR A 419 48.34 -62.85 20.84
N TYR A 420 47.15 -63.28 21.26
CA TYR A 420 45.93 -62.48 21.14
C TYR A 420 45.98 -61.25 22.06
N LEU A 421 46.47 -61.41 23.30
CA LEU A 421 46.67 -60.31 24.23
C LEU A 421 47.67 -59.27 23.68
N ASP A 422 48.80 -59.71 23.11
CA ASP A 422 49.78 -58.82 22.47
C ASP A 422 49.17 -58.05 21.28
N ASN A 423 48.26 -58.69 20.54
CA ASN A 423 47.53 -58.03 19.45
C ASN A 423 46.60 -56.94 19.99
N LEU A 424 45.82 -57.24 21.04
CA LEU A 424 44.95 -56.26 21.69
C LEU A 424 45.75 -55.10 22.29
N ASP A 425 46.89 -55.38 22.91
CA ASP A 425 47.85 -54.38 23.40
C ASP A 425 48.32 -53.44 22.29
N SER A 426 48.73 -54.00 21.14
CA SER A 426 49.16 -53.21 20.00
C SER A 426 48.02 -52.33 19.48
N ARG A 427 46.81 -52.88 19.34
CA ARG A 427 45.63 -52.12 18.85
C ARG A 427 45.25 -50.99 19.80
N SER A 428 45.21 -51.25 21.11
CA SER A 428 44.91 -50.24 22.14
C SER A 428 45.91 -49.08 22.09
N ARG A 429 47.21 -49.37 21.96
CA ARG A 429 48.25 -48.34 21.83
C ARG A 429 48.13 -47.53 20.54
N THR A 430 47.83 -48.19 19.41
CA THR A 430 47.61 -47.49 18.13
C THR A 430 46.41 -46.56 18.19
N LEU A 431 45.28 -47.00 18.76
CA LEU A 431 44.09 -46.18 18.93
C LEU A 431 44.34 -45.01 19.89
N SER A 432 45.04 -45.25 20.99
CA SER A 432 45.41 -44.20 21.96
C SER A 432 46.28 -43.13 21.29
N ALA A 433 47.31 -43.53 20.53
CA ALA A 433 48.14 -42.59 19.78
C ALA A 433 47.35 -41.81 18.71
N SER A 434 46.34 -42.43 18.09
CA SER A 434 45.46 -41.75 17.13
C SER A 434 44.55 -40.72 17.82
N LEU A 435 44.05 -41.02 19.02
CA LEU A 435 43.22 -40.11 19.81
C LEU A 435 44.03 -38.92 20.32
N ASP A 436 45.21 -39.14 20.89
CA ASP A 436 46.10 -38.07 21.36
C ASP A 436 46.50 -37.13 20.22
N ALA A 437 46.88 -37.70 19.07
CA ALA A 437 47.24 -36.93 17.87
C ALA A 437 46.05 -36.17 17.26
N SER A 438 44.81 -36.52 17.60
CA SER A 438 43.60 -35.81 17.17
C SER A 438 43.15 -34.77 18.20
N HIS A 439 43.39 -35.02 19.50
CA HIS A 439 43.19 -34.05 20.57
C HIS A 439 44.13 -32.85 20.44
N ASP A 440 45.39 -33.06 20.07
CA ASP A 440 46.37 -31.99 19.85
C ASP A 440 46.06 -31.10 18.62
N ARG A 441 45.14 -31.51 17.75
CA ARG A 441 44.74 -30.76 16.54
C ARG A 441 43.51 -29.88 16.73
N LEU A 442 42.76 -30.09 17.81
CA LEU A 442 41.62 -29.27 18.24
C LEU A 442 42.13 -28.15 19.16
#